data_AF-A0A959WRP2-F1
#
_entry.id   AF-A0A959WRP2-F1
#
_cell.length_a   1.000
_cell.length_b   1.000
_cell.length_c   1.000
_cell.angle_alpha   90.00
_cell.angle_beta   90.00
_cell.angle_gamma   90.00
#
_symmetry.space_group_name_H-M   'P 1'
#
loop_
_entity.id
_entity.type
_entity.pdbx_description
1 polymer ?
#
loop_
_entity_poly.entity_id
_entity_poly.type
_entity_poly.pdbx_seq_one_letter_code
_entity_poly.pdbx_strand_id
1 'polypeptide(L)'
;EAGGGCAVCGYDRTVVNLHFHHVDPATKSFALTTARGKSLESMRAEATKCVLVCANCHGEIEAGLIASPPPQAKWGEEWVAVEPALVGREPDIPAPCQLAIDFPAEVAAQTGAFQRWMTR
;
A
#
# COMPACT_ATOMS: atom_id res chain seq x y z
N GLU A 1 9.25 12.07 0.54
CA GLU A 1 9.37 11.42 -0.79
C GLU A 1 8.08 10.68 -1.21
N ALA A 2 7.66 9.56 -0.61
CA ALA A 2 6.54 8.73 -1.13
C ALA A 2 5.15 8.95 -0.49
N GLY A 3 4.82 10.18 -0.05
CA GLY A 3 3.44 10.52 0.38
C GLY A 3 2.95 9.96 1.73
N GLY A 4 3.68 9.05 2.39
CA GLY A 4 3.42 8.63 3.77
C GLY A 4 2.23 7.69 3.99
N GLY A 5 1.50 7.33 2.92
CA GLY A 5 0.38 6.41 2.96
C GLY A 5 0.27 5.59 1.67
N CYS A 6 -0.66 4.64 1.67
CA CYS A 6 -0.93 3.78 0.52
C CYS A 6 -1.48 4.59 -0.66
N ALA A 7 -0.82 4.53 -1.82
CA ALA A 7 -1.25 5.22 -3.03
C ALA A 7 -2.61 4.74 -3.57
N VAL A 8 -3.03 3.51 -3.23
CA VAL A 8 -4.25 2.87 -3.72
C VAL A 8 -5.48 3.13 -2.85
N CYS A 9 -5.31 3.20 -1.53
CA CYS A 9 -6.44 3.27 -0.59
C CYS A 9 -6.28 4.31 0.52
N GLY A 10 -5.14 5.01 0.57
CA GLY A 10 -4.90 6.08 1.55
C GLY A 10 -4.51 5.63 2.95
N TYR A 11 -4.38 4.32 3.21
CA TYR A 11 -3.93 3.81 4.50
C TYR A 11 -2.60 4.45 4.95
N ASP A 12 -2.56 5.08 6.12
CA ASP A 12 -1.39 5.80 6.67
C ASP A 12 -1.17 5.58 8.18
N ARG A 13 -1.98 4.74 8.83
CA ARG A 13 -2.00 4.58 10.29
C ARG A 13 -0.70 4.06 10.90
N THR A 14 -0.01 3.14 10.23
CA THR A 14 1.29 2.65 10.71
C THR A 14 2.23 2.30 9.57
N VAL A 15 3.45 2.79 9.70
CA VAL A 15 4.54 2.57 8.75
C VAL A 15 4.91 1.10 8.58
N VAL A 16 4.65 0.26 9.60
CA VAL A 16 5.01 -1.17 9.57
C VAL A 16 4.17 -1.95 8.55
N ASN A 17 2.99 -1.42 8.23
CA ASN A 17 2.04 -2.03 7.30
C ASN A 17 2.12 -1.40 5.90
N LEU A 18 3.11 -0.52 5.68
CA LEU A 18 3.41 0.10 4.39
C LEU A 18 4.63 -0.59 3.76
N HIS A 19 4.51 -0.86 2.47
CA HIS A 19 5.48 -1.58 1.69
C HIS A 19 5.80 -0.84 0.40
N PHE A 20 7.08 -0.85 0.03
CA PHE A 20 7.52 -0.41 -1.29
C PHE A 20 7.28 -1.53 -2.29
N HIS A 21 6.30 -1.34 -3.16
CA HIS A 21 6.04 -2.21 -4.29
C HIS A 21 6.83 -1.72 -5.50
N HIS A 22 7.62 -2.60 -6.10
CA HIS A 22 8.31 -2.31 -7.36
C HIS A 22 7.32 -2.41 -8.52
N VAL A 23 7.04 -1.28 -9.18
CA VAL A 23 6.06 -1.23 -10.27
C VAL A 23 6.53 -2.04 -11.49
N ASP A 24 7.82 -1.96 -11.81
CA ASP A 24 8.45 -2.84 -12.78
C ASP A 24 9.52 -3.71 -12.08
N PRO A 25 9.23 -5.02 -11.86
CA PRO A 25 10.18 -5.95 -11.26
C PRO A 25 11.50 -6.09 -12.03
N ALA A 26 11.53 -5.83 -13.34
CA ALA A 26 12.75 -5.95 -14.15
C ALA A 26 13.75 -4.82 -13.88
N THR A 27 13.29 -3.67 -13.37
CA THR A 27 14.14 -2.51 -13.05
C THR A 27 14.70 -2.54 -11.62
N LYS A 28 14.28 -3.52 -10.82
CA LYS A 28 14.69 -3.72 -9.43
C LYS A 28 16.18 -4.02 -9.33
N SER A 29 16.89 -3.21 -8.57
CA SER A 29 18.29 -3.47 -8.24
C SER A 29 18.43 -4.24 -6.93
N PHE A 30 17.53 -4.03 -5.97
CA PHE A 30 17.49 -4.77 -4.71
C PHE A 30 16.14 -4.59 -3.99
N ALA A 31 15.85 -5.47 -3.02
CA ALA A 31 14.67 -5.29 -2.16
C ALA A 31 14.96 -4.26 -1.06
N LEU A 32 14.16 -3.19 -0.99
CA LEU A 32 14.31 -2.13 0.04
C LEU A 32 14.17 -2.68 1.47
N THR A 33 13.37 -3.72 1.67
CA THR A 33 13.17 -4.37 2.97
C THR A 33 14.41 -5.11 3.49
N THR A 34 15.32 -5.53 2.61
CA THR A 34 16.51 -6.33 2.97
C THR A 34 17.82 -5.63 2.68
N ALA A 35 17.78 -4.39 2.18
CA ALA A 35 18.94 -3.59 1.77
C ALA A 35 19.75 -3.06 2.96
N ARG A 36 20.46 -3.93 3.66
CA ARG A 36 21.41 -3.55 4.70
C ARG A 36 22.73 -3.08 4.08
N GLY A 37 23.33 -2.02 4.63
CA GLY A 37 24.64 -1.52 4.22
C GLY A 37 24.68 -0.73 2.92
N LYS A 38 23.53 -0.34 2.36
CA LYS A 38 23.47 0.57 1.19
C LYS A 38 23.51 2.03 1.64
N SER A 39 24.07 2.90 0.80
CA SER A 39 24.03 4.35 1.04
C SER A 39 22.58 4.86 0.99
N LEU A 40 22.31 5.94 1.72
CA LEU A 40 21.00 6.60 1.69
C LEU A 40 20.60 7.02 0.27
N GLU A 41 21.58 7.47 -0.52
CA GLU A 41 21.39 7.83 -1.92
C GLU A 41 20.95 6.63 -2.77
N SER A 42 21.61 5.47 -2.61
CA SER A 42 21.23 4.25 -3.31
C SER A 42 19.83 3.78 -2.91
N MET A 43 19.46 3.87 -1.63
CA MET A 43 18.12 3.53 -1.16
C MET A 43 17.06 4.48 -1.74
N ARG A 44 17.35 5.78 -1.85
CA ARG A 44 16.45 6.76 -2.48
C ARG A 44 16.27 6.49 -3.97
N ALA A 45 17.35 6.20 -4.70
CA ALA A 45 17.30 5.88 -6.13
C ALA A 45 16.54 4.58 -6.43
N GLU A 46 16.57 3.61 -5.51
CA GLU A 46 15.73 2.42 -5.65
C GLU A 46 14.27 2.74 -5.30
N ALA A 47 14.04 3.53 -4.24
CA ALA A 47 12.69 3.94 -3.84
C ALA A 47 11.95 4.71 -4.93
N THR A 48 12.63 5.50 -5.77
CA THR A 48 12.00 6.22 -6.91
C THR A 48 11.34 5.29 -7.93
N LYS A 49 11.72 4.02 -7.97
CA LYS A 49 11.12 2.99 -8.85
C LYS A 49 9.91 2.29 -8.23
N CYS A 50 9.66 2.54 -6.95
CA CYS A 50 8.61 1.92 -6.19
C CYS A 50 7.41 2.85 -6.00
N VAL A 51 6.28 2.26 -5.65
CA VAL A 51 5.10 2.92 -5.08
C VAL A 51 4.90 2.45 -3.64
N LEU A 52 4.43 3.34 -2.76
CA LEU A 52 4.10 3.00 -1.38
C LEU A 52 2.65 2.48 -1.30
N VAL A 53 2.47 1.25 -0.84
CA VAL A 53 1.16 0.60 -0.72
C VAL A 53 1.04 -0.12 0.63
N CYS A 54 -0.17 -0.35 1.13
CA CYS A 54 -0.35 -1.16 2.32
C CYS A 54 -0.20 -2.66 2.03
N ALA A 55 -0.02 -3.50 3.05
CA ALA A 55 0.15 -4.94 2.89
C ALA A 55 -0.96 -5.63 2.08
N ASN A 56 -2.21 -5.17 2.23
CA ASN A 56 -3.36 -5.74 1.51
C ASN A 56 -3.31 -5.38 0.02
N CYS A 57 -3.23 -4.08 -0.32
CA CYS A 57 -3.13 -3.64 -1.71
C CYS A 57 -1.88 -4.20 -2.39
N HIS A 58 -0.76 -4.32 -1.66
CA HIS A 58 0.44 -4.99 -2.16
C HIS A 58 0.15 -6.44 -2.58
N GLY A 59 -0.51 -7.22 -1.72
CA GLY A 59 -0.90 -8.59 -2.04
C GLY A 59 -1.85 -8.71 -3.23
N GLU A 60 -2.81 -7.79 -3.34
CA GLU A 60 -3.76 -7.75 -4.47
C GLU A 60 -3.08 -7.39 -5.80
N ILE A 61 -2.09 -6.48 -5.78
CA ILE A 61 -1.30 -6.16 -6.97
C ILE A 61 -0.48 -7.37 -7.42
N GLU A 62 0.23 -8.03 -6.51
CA GLU A 62 1.01 -9.25 -6.83
C GLU A 62 0.13 -10.40 -7.31
N ALA A 63 -1.12 -10.48 -6.82
CA ALA A 63 -2.13 -11.43 -7.29
C ALA A 63 -2.81 -11.03 -8.61
N GLY A 64 -2.53 -9.83 -9.13
CA GLY A 64 -3.14 -9.29 -10.35
C GLY A 64 -4.62 -8.93 -10.21
N LEU A 65 -5.11 -8.75 -8.98
CA LEU A 65 -6.51 -8.39 -8.69
C LEU A 65 -6.78 -6.90 -8.89
N ILE A 66 -5.77 -6.06 -8.64
CA ILE A 66 -5.81 -4.62 -8.90
C ILE A 66 -4.58 -4.19 -9.69
N ALA A 67 -4.69 -3.08 -10.44
CA ALA A 67 -3.56 -2.52 -11.16
C ALA A 67 -2.56 -1.84 -10.20
N SER A 68 -1.28 -2.01 -10.48
CA SER A 68 -0.22 -1.29 -9.78
C SER A 68 -0.25 0.20 -10.18
N PRO A 69 -0.25 1.14 -9.22
CA PRO A 69 -0.05 2.56 -9.53
C PRO A 69 1.36 2.80 -10.09
N PRO A 70 1.59 3.91 -10.81
CA PRO A 70 2.93 4.23 -11.29
C PRO A 70 3.90 4.54 -10.14
N PRO A 71 5.22 4.52 -10.40
CA PRO A 71 6.21 4.80 -9.38
C PRO A 71 5.99 6.17 -8.75
N GLN A 72 6.27 6.28 -7.44
CA GLN A 72 6.04 7.48 -6.63
C GLN A 72 4.59 7.94 -6.53
N ALA A 73 3.63 7.08 -6.86
CA ALA A 73 2.25 7.42 -6.66
C ALA A 73 1.90 7.72 -5.20
N LYS A 74 1.06 8.74 -4.99
CA LYS A 74 0.47 9.18 -3.74
C LYS A 74 -1.06 9.07 -3.75
N TRP A 75 -1.63 8.97 -2.55
CA TRP A 75 -3.07 8.96 -2.38
C TRP A 75 -3.71 10.28 -2.81
N GLY A 76 -4.85 10.22 -3.51
CA GLY A 76 -5.68 11.39 -3.85
C GLY A 76 -5.18 12.25 -5.02
N GLU A 77 -4.03 11.93 -5.63
CA GLU A 77 -3.63 12.50 -6.92
C GLU A 77 -4.18 11.58 -8.05
N GLU A 78 -4.61 12.17 -9.17
CA GLU A 78 -5.12 11.39 -10.30
C GLU A 78 -3.96 10.63 -10.99
N TRP A 79 -4.02 9.29 -10.95
CA TRP A 79 -3.08 8.42 -11.65
C TRP A 79 -3.67 8.08 -13.02
N VAL A 80 -3.19 8.74 -14.07
CA VAL A 80 -3.57 8.37 -15.44
C VAL A 80 -2.88 7.04 -15.75
N ALA A 81 -3.62 5.94 -15.69
CA ALA A 81 -3.20 4.67 -16.25
C ALA A 81 -2.83 4.92 -17.72
N VAL A 82 -1.58 4.62 -18.09
CA VAL A 82 -1.17 4.68 -19.49
C VAL A 82 -1.95 3.62 -20.27
N GLU A 83 -2.96 4.09 -21.00
CA GLU A 83 -3.87 3.47 -21.99
C GLU A 83 -5.35 3.26 -21.55
N PRO A 84 -6.32 3.55 -22.46
CA PRO A 84 -7.61 4.17 -22.12
C PRO A 84 -8.80 3.20 -22.07
N ALA A 85 -8.58 1.88 -22.04
CA ALA A 85 -9.65 0.91 -22.27
C ALA A 85 -10.47 0.51 -21.04
N LEU A 86 -10.15 1.01 -19.83
CA LEU A 86 -10.82 0.63 -18.57
C LEU A 86 -11.27 1.83 -17.72
N VAL A 87 -11.44 3.00 -18.33
CA VAL A 87 -12.09 4.15 -17.68
C VAL A 87 -13.57 3.83 -17.46
N GLY A 88 -14.02 3.87 -16.21
CA GLY A 88 -15.45 3.78 -15.88
C GLY A 88 -15.83 2.84 -14.74
N ARG A 89 -14.87 2.31 -13.99
CA ARG A 89 -15.16 1.73 -12.67
C ARG A 89 -14.67 2.76 -11.67
N GLU A 90 -15.56 3.30 -10.84
CA GLU A 90 -15.13 3.76 -9.50
C GLU A 90 -14.22 2.65 -8.97
N PRO A 91 -13.03 2.95 -8.43
CA PRO A 91 -12.21 1.89 -7.88
C PRO A 91 -13.11 1.21 -6.84
N ASP A 92 -13.52 -0.02 -7.13
CA ASP A 92 -14.09 -0.92 -6.14
C ASP A 92 -12.93 -1.18 -5.17
N ILE A 93 -12.65 -0.19 -4.32
CA ILE A 93 -11.66 -0.26 -3.26
C ILE A 93 -12.14 -1.45 -2.45
N PRO A 94 -11.38 -2.55 -2.41
CA PRO A 94 -11.83 -3.70 -1.67
C PRO A 94 -12.05 -3.24 -0.22
N ALA A 95 -13.29 -3.45 0.23
CA ALA A 95 -13.79 -3.12 1.56
C ALA A 95 -12.84 -3.41 2.73
N PRO A 96 -11.91 -4.41 2.71
CA PRO A 96 -10.95 -4.59 3.80
C PRO A 96 -10.07 -3.37 4.15
N CYS A 97 -9.77 -2.46 3.21
CA CYS A 97 -8.99 -1.26 3.55
C CYS A 97 -9.85 -0.06 3.96
N GLN A 98 -11.04 0.11 3.35
CA GLN A 98 -11.99 1.17 3.71
C GLN A 98 -12.48 1.03 5.16
N LEU A 99 -12.83 -0.20 5.57
CA LEU A 99 -13.28 -0.50 6.94
C LEU A 99 -12.25 -0.17 8.02
N ALA A 100 -10.97 -0.12 7.66
CA ALA A 100 -9.93 0.23 8.61
C ALA A 100 -9.78 1.76 8.73
N ILE A 101 -10.14 2.55 7.70
CA ILE A 101 -10.14 4.03 7.69
C ILE A 101 -11.29 4.59 8.53
N ASP A 102 -12.42 3.89 8.58
CA ASP A 102 -13.65 4.32 9.27
C ASP A 102 -13.89 3.65 10.63
N PHE A 103 -12.85 3.19 11.35
CA PHE A 103 -13.06 2.79 12.74
C PHE A 103 -13.16 4.05 13.62
N PRO A 104 -14.35 4.41 14.16
CA PRO A 104 -14.48 5.56 15.04
C PRO A 104 -13.55 5.38 16.25
N ALA A 105 -13.00 6.50 16.73
CA ALA A 105 -12.09 6.58 17.88
C ALA A 105 -12.62 5.95 19.19
N GLU A 106 -13.86 5.45 19.21
CA GLU A 106 -14.51 4.80 20.35
C GLU A 106 -14.06 3.34 20.60
N VAL A 107 -13.39 2.66 19.65
CA VAL A 107 -12.86 1.30 19.88
C VAL A 107 -11.38 1.29 20.28
N ALA A 108 -10.91 2.35 20.93
CA ALA A 108 -9.74 2.27 21.81
C ALA A 108 -10.13 1.77 23.23
N ALA A 109 -11.42 1.72 23.56
CA ALA A 109 -11.91 1.41 24.91
C ALA A 109 -12.39 -0.04 25.13
N GLN A 110 -12.32 -0.94 24.14
CA GLN A 110 -12.83 -2.31 24.28
C GLN A 110 -11.76 -3.39 24.06
N THR A 111 -10.70 -3.34 24.86
CA THR A 111 -9.98 -4.56 25.23
C THR A 111 -10.91 -5.43 26.10
N GLY A 112 -11.79 -6.19 25.46
CA GLY A 112 -12.74 -7.07 26.16
C GLY A 112 -13.40 -8.16 25.30
N ALA A 113 -13.08 -8.25 24.00
CA ALA A 113 -13.67 -9.24 23.10
C ALA A 113 -12.66 -10.22 22.48
N PHE A 114 -11.39 -10.20 22.88
CA PHE A 114 -10.40 -11.21 22.48
C PHE A 114 -10.52 -12.52 23.29
N GLN A 115 -11.28 -12.53 24.39
CA GLN A 115 -11.45 -13.71 25.27
C GLN A 115 -12.61 -14.65 24.89
N ARG A 116 -13.34 -14.43 23.79
CA ARG A 116 -14.48 -15.29 23.40
C ARG A 116 -14.29 -16.12 22.12
N TRP A 117 -13.12 -16.07 21.49
CA TRP A 117 -12.80 -16.91 20.33
C TRP A 117 -11.93 -18.13 20.69
N MET A 118 -11.19 -18.14 21.81
CA MET A 118 -10.33 -19.27 22.21
C MET A 118 -11.02 -20.39 23.03
N THR A 119 -12.35 -20.43 23.09
CA THR A 119 -13.08 -21.49 23.84
C THR A 119 -14.28 -22.09 23.09
N ARG A 120 -14.21 -22.15 21.76
CA ARG A 120 -15.00 -23.09 20.96
C ARG A 120 -14.12 -23.80 19.95
#